data_AF-A0A1V0V0F3-F1
#
_entry.id   AF-A0A1V0V0F3-F1
#
_cell.length_a   1.000
_cell.length_b   1.000
_cell.length_c   1.000
_cell.angle_alpha   90.00
_cell.angle_beta   90.00
_cell.angle_gamma   90.00
#
_symmetry.space_group_name_H-M   'P 1'
#
loop_
_entity.id
_entity.type
_entity.pdbx_description
1 polymer ?
#
loop_
_entity_poly.entity_id
_entity_poly.type
_entity_poly.pdbx_seq_one_letter_code
_entity_poly.pdbx_strand_id
1 'polypeptide(L)'
;MKKYRKKPVVVSAKQWWKMGDVPDAKIQPCNPHSRNICTECGDEITRYGKCPTLEGHHIVCPGDYIIRGVKGEYYPCKPDIFAETYEPVE
;
A
#
# COMPACT_ATOMS: atom_id res chain seq x y z
N MET A 1 -7.70 -27.85 -19.65
CA MET A 1 -7.31 -26.89 -18.59
C MET A 1 -8.52 -26.58 -17.73
N LYS A 2 -8.39 -26.51 -16.40
CA LYS A 2 -9.48 -26.08 -15.51
C LYS A 2 -9.40 -24.56 -15.33
N LYS A 3 -10.52 -23.87 -15.53
CA LYS A 3 -10.65 -22.42 -15.32
C LYS A 3 -11.21 -22.19 -13.92
N TYR A 4 -10.68 -21.20 -13.21
CA TYR A 4 -11.12 -20.83 -11.87
C TYR A 4 -11.42 -19.33 -11.85
N ARG A 5 -12.43 -18.92 -11.09
CA ARG A 5 -12.72 -17.50 -10.80
C ARG A 5 -12.28 -17.17 -9.38
N LYS A 6 -11.75 -15.96 -9.17
CA LYS A 6 -11.47 -15.45 -7.82
C LYS A 6 -12.80 -15.30 -7.08
N LYS A 7 -12.83 -15.62 -5.79
CA LYS A 7 -14.01 -15.35 -4.94
C LYS A 7 -14.15 -13.82 -4.77
N PRO A 8 -15.38 -13.27 -4.76
CA PRO A 8 -15.58 -11.87 -4.39
C PRO A 8 -15.15 -11.68 -2.93
N VAL A 9 -14.30 -10.69 -2.68
CA VAL A 9 -13.78 -10.38 -1.34
C VAL A 9 -13.89 -8.87 -1.14
N VAL A 10 -14.60 -8.48 -0.09
CA VAL A 10 -14.59 -7.10 0.42
C VAL A 10 -13.31 -6.90 1.22
N VAL A 11 -12.62 -5.79 0.98
CA VAL A 11 -11.37 -5.44 1.67
C VAL A 11 -11.52 -4.12 2.40
N SER A 12 -10.78 -3.96 3.50
CA SER A 12 -10.60 -2.65 4.13
C SER A 12 -9.32 -2.03 3.60
N ALA A 13 -9.40 -0.77 3.13
CA ALA A 13 -8.25 -0.05 2.65
C ALA A 13 -8.28 1.40 3.13
N LYS A 14 -7.10 2.00 3.29
CA LYS A 14 -6.96 3.42 3.64
C LYS A 14 -5.79 4.02 2.86
N GLN A 15 -5.96 5.23 2.33
CA GLN A 15 -4.85 5.98 1.75
C GLN A 15 -3.82 6.34 2.81
N TRP A 16 -2.56 6.21 2.44
CA TRP A 16 -1.42 6.45 3.30
C TRP A 16 -0.67 7.68 2.82
N TRP A 17 -0.56 8.70 3.68
CA TRP A 17 0.12 9.96 3.36
C TRP A 17 1.38 10.15 4.20
N LYS A 18 1.40 9.58 5.41
CA LYS A 18 2.51 9.67 6.36
C LYS A 18 2.54 8.52 7.35
N MET A 19 3.68 8.38 8.03
CA MET A 19 3.84 7.41 9.12
C MET A 19 2.76 7.59 10.18
N GLY A 20 2.14 6.47 10.59
CA GLY A 20 1.07 6.45 11.58
C GLY A 20 -0.35 6.53 11.02
N ASP A 21 -0.56 6.82 9.73
CA ASP A 21 -1.93 6.85 9.16
C ASP A 21 -2.63 5.48 9.24
N VAL A 22 -1.84 4.41 9.11
CA VAL A 22 -2.28 3.01 9.23
C VAL A 22 -1.35 2.31 10.23
N PRO A 23 -1.57 2.48 11.54
CA PRO A 23 -0.62 2.03 12.57
C PRO A 23 -0.48 0.50 12.59
N ASP A 24 -1.57 -0.22 12.33
CA ASP A 24 -1.60 -1.69 12.33
C ASP A 24 -0.75 -2.30 11.20
N ALA A 25 -0.50 -1.55 10.13
CA ALA A 25 0.34 -1.97 9.01
C ALA A 25 1.83 -1.92 9.34
N LYS A 26 2.23 -1.35 10.49
CA LYS A 26 3.62 -1.30 10.97
C LYS A 26 4.62 -0.80 9.92
N ILE A 27 4.20 0.20 9.13
CA ILE A 27 5.01 0.80 8.08
C ILE A 27 6.21 1.51 8.71
N GLN A 28 7.40 1.24 8.17
CA GLN A 28 8.66 1.80 8.65
C GLN A 28 9.22 2.84 7.67
N PRO A 29 10.05 3.80 8.10
CA PRO A 29 10.70 4.74 7.18
C PRO A 29 11.61 4.00 6.19
N CYS A 30 11.51 4.35 4.90
CA CYS A 30 12.31 3.72 3.86
C CYS A 30 13.80 4.11 3.95
N ASN A 31 14.07 5.41 3.88
CA ASN A 31 15.41 5.98 4.05
C ASN A 31 15.31 7.40 4.64
N PRO A 32 15.38 7.56 5.96
CA PRO A 32 15.11 8.84 6.62
C PRO A 32 16.17 9.94 6.34
N HIS A 33 17.32 9.58 5.77
CA HIS A 33 18.43 10.53 5.51
C HIS A 33 18.66 10.81 4.02
N SER A 34 17.91 10.17 3.12
CA SER A 34 18.07 10.39 1.68
C SER A 34 17.26 11.60 1.25
N ARG A 35 17.95 12.63 0.73
CA ARG A 35 17.31 13.78 0.08
C ARG A 35 17.05 13.57 -1.41
N ASN A 36 17.06 12.32 -1.86
CA ASN A 36 16.75 12.02 -3.25
C ASN A 36 15.26 12.23 -3.47
N ILE A 37 14.93 12.75 -4.65
CA ILE A 37 13.56 12.87 -5.13
C ILE A 37 13.23 11.60 -5.91
N CYS A 38 12.07 11.02 -5.64
CA CYS A 38 11.61 9.88 -6.43
C CYS A 38 11.21 10.34 -7.83
N THR A 39 11.70 9.62 -8.84
CA THR A 39 11.40 9.89 -10.25
C THR A 39 9.95 9.59 -10.62
N GLU A 40 9.26 8.73 -9.87
CA GLU A 40 7.90 8.28 -10.19
C GLU A 40 6.83 9.26 -9.70
N CYS A 41 6.94 9.76 -8.46
CA CYS A 41 5.92 10.67 -7.90
C CYS A 41 6.43 12.08 -7.57
N GLY A 42 7.73 12.35 -7.70
CA GLY A 42 8.30 13.68 -7.47
C GLY A 42 8.46 14.10 -6.00
N ASP A 43 8.13 13.23 -5.04
CA ASP A 43 8.31 13.51 -3.61
C ASP A 43 9.72 13.09 -3.10
N GLU A 44 10.12 13.67 -1.96
CA GLU A 44 11.31 13.24 -1.23
C GLU A 44 11.17 11.82 -0.69
N ILE A 45 12.21 10.99 -0.85
CA ILE A 45 12.23 9.59 -0.37
C ILE A 45 12.08 9.51 1.17
N THR A 46 12.37 10.59 1.90
CA THR A 46 12.11 10.68 3.35
C THR A 46 10.63 10.48 3.70
N ARG A 47 9.71 10.81 2.78
CA ARG A 47 8.26 10.65 2.95
C ARG A 47 7.79 9.22 2.69
N TYR A 48 8.69 8.31 2.28
CA TYR A 48 8.31 6.97 1.85
C TYR A 48 8.35 5.99 3.01
N GLY A 49 7.44 5.03 2.96
CA GLY A 49 7.39 3.90 3.87
C GLY A 49 7.89 2.61 3.26
N LYS A 50 8.18 1.66 4.14
CA LYS A 50 8.38 0.24 3.89
C LYS A 50 7.25 -0.50 4.60
N CYS A 51 6.29 -1.00 3.84
CA CYS A 51 5.21 -1.85 4.34
C CYS A 51 5.71 -3.29 4.42
N PRO A 52 5.68 -3.94 5.61
CA PRO A 52 5.99 -5.35 5.74
C PRO A 52 4.85 -6.18 5.14
N THR A 53 5.10 -6.81 3.99
CA THR A 53 4.18 -7.75 3.34
C THR A 53 4.69 -9.19 3.56
N LEU A 54 3.91 -10.18 3.12
CA LEU A 54 4.33 -11.59 3.17
C LEU A 54 5.52 -11.91 2.23
N GLU A 55 5.74 -11.07 1.23
CA GLU A 55 6.81 -11.21 0.22
C GLU A 55 8.08 -10.42 0.60
N GLY A 56 8.03 -9.67 1.71
CA GLY A 56 9.11 -8.80 2.17
C GLY A 56 8.64 -7.35 2.33
N HIS A 57 9.57 -6.41 2.35
CA HIS A 57 9.21 -5.00 2.51
C HIS A 57 8.90 -4.38 1.15
N HIS A 58 7.70 -3.85 0.99
CA HIS A 58 7.31 -3.08 -0.20
C HIS A 58 7.34 -1.60 0.09
N ILE A 59 7.82 -0.81 -0.87
CA ILE A 59 7.85 0.65 -0.73
C ILE A 59 6.42 1.19 -0.90
N VAL A 60 6.05 2.12 -0.03
CA VAL A 60 4.78 2.86 -0.11
C VAL A 60 5.08 4.35 -0.25
N CYS A 61 4.48 4.98 -1.26
CA CYS A 61 4.53 6.42 -1.50
C CYS A 61 3.33 7.11 -0.85
N PRO A 62 3.43 8.40 -0.52
CA PRO A 62 2.25 9.20 -0.16
C PRO A 62 1.16 9.11 -1.25
N GLY A 63 -0.08 8.84 -0.84
CA GLY A 63 -1.24 8.65 -1.72
C GLY A 63 -1.54 7.19 -2.08
N ASP A 64 -0.63 6.26 -1.82
CA ASP A 64 -0.88 4.84 -2.03
C ASP A 64 -1.92 4.32 -1.01
N TYR A 65 -2.73 3.36 -1.43
CA TYR A 65 -3.63 2.65 -0.53
C TYR A 65 -2.90 1.54 0.21
N ILE A 66 -3.19 1.39 1.50
CA ILE A 66 -2.81 0.22 2.28
C ILE A 66 -4.06 -0.64 2.46
N ILE A 67 -4.04 -1.81 1.85
CA ILE A 67 -5.13 -2.78 1.87
C ILE A 67 -4.84 -3.82 2.94
N ARG A 68 -5.84 -4.10 3.79
CA ARG A 68 -5.79 -5.22 4.74
C ARG A 68 -6.32 -6.48 4.07
N GLY A 69 -5.46 -7.48 3.94
CA GLY A 69 -5.78 -8.80 3.42
C GLY A 69 -6.57 -9.67 4.41
N VAL A 70 -7.00 -10.83 3.92
CA VAL A 70 -7.97 -11.71 4.63
C VAL A 70 -7.37 -12.33 5.90
N LYS A 71 -6.07 -12.59 5.95
CA LYS A 71 -5.40 -13.12 7.15
C LYS A 71 -4.80 -12.00 8.01
N GLY A 72 -5.15 -10.74 7.75
CA GLY A 72 -4.68 -9.58 8.48
C GLY A 72 -3.33 -9.03 8.00
N GLU A 73 -2.79 -9.54 6.90
CA GLU A 73 -1.64 -8.95 6.23
C GLU A 73 -1.96 -7.59 5.58
N TYR A 74 -0.93 -6.80 5.26
CA TYR A 74 -1.08 -5.49 4.64
C TYR A 74 -0.30 -5.42 3.33
N TYR A 75 -0.90 -4.77 2.33
CA TYR A 75 -0.29 -4.57 1.02
C TYR A 75 -0.48 -3.13 0.56
N PRO A 76 0.58 -2.47 0.06
CA PRO A 76 0.43 -1.21 -0.65
C PRO A 76 -0.16 -1.44 -2.05
N CYS A 77 -0.97 -0.50 -2.52
CA CYS A 77 -1.59 -0.50 -3.83
C CYS A 77 -1.63 0.93 -4.37
N LYS A 78 -1.26 1.10 -5.63
CA LYS A 78 -1.28 2.42 -6.28
C LYS A 78 -2.72 2.92 -6.45
N PRO A 79 -2.98 4.23 -6.32
CA PRO A 79 -4.33 4.77 -6.26
C PRO A 79 -5.14 4.55 -7.55
N ASP A 80 -4.48 4.63 -8.71
CA ASP A 80 -5.03 4.29 -10.02
C ASP A 80 -5.44 2.81 -10.09
N ILE A 81 -4.52 1.90 -9.74
CA ILE A 81 -4.80 0.46 -9.72
C ILE A 81 -5.91 0.12 -8.71
N PHE A 82 -5.94 0.80 -7.56
CA PHE A 82 -6.98 0.60 -6.55
C PHE A 82 -8.35 0.99 -7.10
N ALA A 83 -8.47 2.17 -7.73
CA ALA A 83 -9.72 2.65 -8.30
C ALA A 83 -10.22 1.78 -9.47
N GLU A 84 -9.32 1.20 -10.25
CA GLU A 84 -9.67 0.26 -11.33
C GLU A 84 -10.10 -1.12 -10.80
N THR A 85 -9.64 -1.52 -9.61
CA THR A 85 -9.83 -2.88 -9.08
C THR A 85 -10.93 -2.97 -8.03
N TYR A 86 -11.22 -1.89 -7.31
CA TYR A 86 -12.15 -1.87 -6.17
C TYR A 86 -13.22 -0.80 -6.31
N GLU A 87 -14.45 -1.17 -5.97
CA GLU A 87 -15.59 -0.27 -5.83
C GLU A 87 -15.97 -0.13 -4.35
N PRO A 88 -16.49 1.04 -3.92
CA PRO A 88 -16.99 1.20 -2.57
C PRO A 88 -18.19 0.27 -2.35
N VAL A 89 -18.22 -0.37 -1.18
CA VAL A 89 -19.35 -1.19 -0.73
C VAL A 89 -19.94 -0.59 0.54
N GLU A 90 -21.26 -0.74 0.71
CA GLU A 90 -22.03 -0.28 1.87
C GLU A 90 -22.13 -1.35 2.97
#